data_AF-A0A2M8F9T4-F1
#
_entry.id   AF-A0A2M8F9T4-F1
#
_cell.length_a   1.000
_cell.length_b   1.000
_cell.length_c   1.000
_cell.angle_alpha   90.00
_cell.angle_beta   90.00
_cell.angle_gamma   90.00
#
_symmetry.space_group_name_H-M   'P 1'
#
loop_
_entity.id
_entity.type
_entity.pdbx_description
1 polymer ?
#
loop_
_entity_poly.entity_id
_entity_poly.type
_entity_poly.pdbx_seq_one_letter_code
_entity_poly.pdbx_strand_id
1 'polypeptide(L)'
;MPSQLVLKAQAIEILGEEYNGYYATTYTLSEDLENDTALVVVQLSQVGKGHIMAVEGTGVGFIDALFNGIKHGLVGEYPSLGHIHFVDFVVSGNFKTLTGKGGAHSDVPGTVRLVIENNTGREFTFEDTSVSVSASSVAVVLMALEHFVNAEKAVLKVVTWIEDAKRRTRPELVDKYTQRLVELVQNASYSETIARVREGDNKRV
;
A
#
# COMPACT_ATOMS: atom_id res chain seq x y z
N MET A 1 20.25 -0.11 0.59
CA MET A 1 18.87 0.25 0.27
C MET A 1 18.13 0.50 1.57
N PRO A 2 17.49 1.66 1.78
CA PRO A 2 16.70 1.86 2.99
C PRO A 2 15.52 0.89 3.00
N SER A 3 15.28 0.29 4.16
CA SER A 3 14.19 -0.67 4.37
C SER A 3 12.84 0.01 4.22
N GLN A 4 11.79 -0.75 3.91
CA GLN A 4 10.42 -0.22 3.81
C GLN A 4 9.95 0.49 5.09
N LEU A 5 10.53 0.15 6.24
CA LEU A 5 10.31 0.83 7.51
C LEU A 5 10.80 2.28 7.48
N VAL A 6 11.94 2.56 6.82
CA VAL A 6 12.46 3.92 6.66
C VAL A 6 11.52 4.75 5.80
N LEU A 7 11.03 4.17 4.70
CA LEU A 7 10.04 4.83 3.83
C LEU A 7 8.75 5.16 4.57
N LYS A 8 8.23 4.21 5.36
CA LYS A 8 7.04 4.43 6.19
C LYS A 8 7.27 5.55 7.19
N ALA A 9 8.40 5.56 7.88
CA ALA A 9 8.76 6.61 8.83
C ALA A 9 8.86 7.99 8.16
N GLN A 10 9.51 8.08 6.99
CA GLN A 10 9.60 9.31 6.21
C GLN A 10 8.21 9.81 5.78
N ALA A 11 7.33 8.92 5.30
CA ALA A 11 5.98 9.28 4.92
C ALA A 11 5.16 9.79 6.12
N ILE A 12 5.28 9.15 7.29
CA ILE A 12 4.62 9.60 8.52
C ILE A 12 5.13 10.99 8.94
N GLU A 13 6.43 11.25 8.89
CA GLU A 13 7.00 12.55 9.24
C GLU A 13 6.52 13.67 8.29
N ILE A 14 6.37 13.36 7.00
CA ILE A 14 5.95 14.34 5.99
C ILE A 14 4.44 14.61 6.06
N LEU A 15 3.65 13.55 6.19
CA LEU A 15 2.20 13.65 6.14
C LEU A 15 1.60 14.05 7.48
N GLY A 16 2.16 13.61 8.61
CA GLY A 16 1.59 13.84 9.93
C GLY A 16 0.16 13.32 10.01
N GLU A 17 -0.78 14.19 10.35
CA GLU A 17 -2.22 13.87 10.42
C GLU A 17 -2.84 13.48 9.07
N GLU A 18 -2.17 13.81 7.96
CA GLU A 18 -2.62 13.44 6.61
C GLU A 18 -2.20 12.01 6.23
N TYR A 19 -1.55 11.25 7.11
CA TYR A 19 -1.22 9.86 6.83
C TYR A 19 -2.50 9.02 6.73
N ASN A 20 -2.67 8.29 5.62
CA ASN A 20 -3.81 7.41 5.41
C ASN A 20 -3.52 6.05 6.05
N GLY A 21 -4.15 5.79 7.18
CA GLY A 21 -4.26 4.43 7.72
C GLY A 21 -5.53 3.74 7.18
N TYR A 22 -5.46 2.49 6.75
CA TYR A 22 -6.58 1.69 6.29
C TYR A 22 -6.72 0.41 7.11
N TYR A 23 -7.97 0.03 7.41
CA TYR A 23 -8.26 -1.27 8.02
C TYR A 23 -9.56 -1.83 7.45
N ALA A 24 -9.60 -3.16 7.30
CA ALA A 24 -10.82 -3.87 6.96
C ALA A 24 -11.54 -4.28 8.24
N THR A 25 -12.86 -4.11 8.29
CA THR A 25 -13.68 -4.57 9.42
C THR A 25 -14.30 -5.93 9.14
N THR A 26 -14.80 -6.13 7.92
CA THR A 26 -15.41 -7.37 7.46
C THR A 26 -15.17 -7.54 5.96
N TYR A 27 -15.21 -8.80 5.51
CA TYR A 27 -15.29 -9.11 4.08
C TYR A 27 -16.23 -10.29 3.84
N THR A 28 -16.75 -10.39 2.62
CA THR A 28 -17.45 -11.57 2.10
C THR A 28 -16.69 -12.05 0.87
N LEU A 29 -16.49 -13.37 0.77
CA LEU A 29 -15.87 -14.05 -0.36
C LEU A 29 -16.87 -15.05 -0.93
N SER A 30 -17.06 -15.02 -2.24
CA SER A 30 -17.79 -16.04 -3.00
C SER A 30 -16.86 -16.56 -4.10
N GLU A 31 -16.62 -17.86 -4.11
CA GLU A 31 -15.79 -18.52 -5.13
C GLU A 31 -16.65 -19.48 -5.95
N ASP A 32 -16.49 -19.42 -7.27
CA ASP A 32 -16.97 -20.41 -8.21
C ASP A 32 -15.77 -21.23 -8.67
N LEU A 33 -15.63 -22.42 -8.07
CA LEU A 33 -14.52 -23.34 -8.31
C LEU A 33 -14.62 -24.05 -9.67
N GLU A 34 -15.77 -24.02 -10.33
CA GLU A 34 -15.92 -24.60 -11.68
C GLU A 34 -15.42 -23.63 -12.74
N ASN A 35 -15.62 -22.32 -12.52
CA ASN A 35 -15.25 -21.26 -13.44
C ASN A 35 -13.96 -20.52 -13.06
N ASP A 36 -13.28 -20.92 -11.98
CA ASP A 36 -12.09 -20.26 -11.43
C ASP A 36 -12.29 -18.75 -11.23
N THR A 37 -13.42 -18.37 -10.61
CA THR A 37 -13.72 -16.95 -10.32
C THR A 37 -14.00 -16.71 -8.84
N ALA A 38 -13.59 -15.54 -8.37
CA ALA A 38 -13.81 -15.06 -7.01
C ALA A 38 -14.40 -13.65 -7.04
N LEU A 39 -15.36 -13.43 -6.16
CA LEU A 39 -15.93 -12.13 -5.83
C LEU A 39 -15.64 -11.83 -4.36
N VAL A 40 -15.05 -10.67 -4.10
CA VAL A 40 -14.76 -10.17 -2.77
C VAL A 40 -15.44 -8.82 -2.56
N VAL A 41 -16.13 -8.68 -1.43
CA VAL A 41 -16.65 -7.40 -0.95
C VAL A 41 -16.03 -7.11 0.41
N VAL A 42 -15.24 -6.04 0.54
CA VAL A 42 -14.58 -5.63 1.78
C VAL A 42 -15.13 -4.32 2.28
N GLN A 43 -15.40 -4.24 3.58
CA GLN A 43 -15.70 -2.99 4.27
C GLN A 43 -14.39 -2.34 4.74
N LEU A 44 -13.94 -1.33 4.01
CA LEU A 44 -12.70 -0.61 4.24
C LEU A 44 -12.97 0.69 4.98
N SER A 45 -12.18 0.97 6.01
CA SER A 45 -12.25 2.22 6.77
C SER A 45 -10.92 2.92 6.77
N GLN A 46 -10.95 4.25 6.66
CA GLN A 46 -9.76 5.07 6.88
C GLN A 46 -9.70 5.53 8.35
N VAL A 47 -8.54 5.34 8.98
CA VAL A 47 -8.26 5.80 10.36
C VAL A 47 -8.54 7.29 10.47
N GLY A 48 -9.31 7.67 11.50
CA GLY A 48 -9.64 9.06 11.80
C GLY A 48 -10.75 9.70 10.95
N LYS A 49 -11.20 9.06 9.85
CA LYS A 49 -12.28 9.63 9.01
C LYS A 49 -13.67 9.05 9.26
N GLY A 50 -13.77 7.91 9.95
CA GLY A 50 -15.05 7.28 10.33
C GLY A 50 -15.93 6.80 9.18
N HIS A 51 -15.52 7.04 7.93
CA HIS A 51 -16.23 6.60 6.74
C HIS A 51 -15.83 5.17 6.38
N ILE A 52 -16.85 4.32 6.21
CA ILE A 52 -16.71 2.95 5.74
C ILE A 52 -17.05 2.96 4.25
N MET A 53 -16.12 2.56 3.39
CA MET A 53 -16.33 2.35 1.97
C MET A 53 -16.39 0.85 1.68
N ALA A 54 -17.43 0.42 0.96
CA ALA A 54 -17.48 -0.93 0.42
C ALA A 54 -16.62 -0.99 -0.85
N VAL A 55 -15.68 -1.91 -0.87
CA VAL A 55 -14.83 -2.19 -2.03
C VAL A 55 -15.19 -3.55 -2.56
N GLU A 56 -15.60 -3.58 -3.83
CA GLU A 56 -15.91 -4.82 -4.55
C GLU A 56 -14.82 -5.12 -5.56
N GLY A 57 -14.42 -6.38 -5.64
CA GLY A 57 -13.41 -6.83 -6.59
C GLY A 57 -13.68 -8.24 -7.07
N THR A 58 -13.30 -8.49 -8.33
CA THR A 58 -13.36 -9.79 -8.97
C THR A 58 -11.97 -10.23 -9.40
N GLY A 59 -11.77 -11.54 -9.49
CA GLY A 59 -10.49 -12.13 -9.87
C GLY A 59 -10.57 -13.64 -9.96
N VAL A 60 -9.43 -14.29 -10.14
CA VAL A 60 -9.34 -15.77 -10.21
C VAL A 60 -9.32 -16.45 -8.83
N GLY A 61 -9.13 -15.67 -7.77
CA GLY A 61 -9.08 -16.16 -6.40
C GLY A 61 -9.14 -15.01 -5.40
N PHE A 62 -9.26 -15.34 -4.11
CA PHE A 62 -9.42 -14.36 -3.03
C PHE A 62 -8.45 -13.16 -3.10
N ILE A 63 -7.15 -13.41 -3.22
CA ILE A 63 -6.11 -12.36 -3.18
C ILE A 63 -6.18 -11.46 -4.42
N ASP A 64 -6.39 -12.05 -5.59
CA ASP A 64 -6.52 -11.33 -6.85
C ASP A 64 -7.77 -10.43 -6.84
N ALA A 65 -8.93 -11.00 -6.46
CA ALA A 65 -10.17 -10.25 -6.32
C ALA A 65 -10.05 -9.09 -5.31
N LEU A 66 -9.44 -9.34 -4.16
CA LEU A 66 -9.21 -8.33 -3.13
C LEU A 66 -8.33 -7.19 -3.65
N PHE A 67 -7.18 -7.53 -4.25
CA PHE A 67 -6.24 -6.54 -4.75
C PHE A 67 -6.84 -5.70 -5.87
N ASN A 68 -7.48 -6.34 -6.85
CA ASN A 68 -8.12 -5.65 -7.95
C ASN A 68 -9.26 -4.75 -7.45
N GLY A 69 -10.07 -5.20 -6.49
CA GLY A 69 -11.13 -4.39 -5.90
C GLY A 69 -10.58 -3.10 -5.29
N ILE A 70 -9.59 -3.21 -4.41
CA ILE A 70 -9.05 -2.03 -3.71
C ILE A 70 -8.26 -1.15 -4.67
N LYS A 71 -7.49 -1.75 -5.60
CA LYS A 71 -6.78 -1.00 -6.65
C LYS A 71 -7.75 -0.20 -7.50
N HIS A 72 -8.84 -0.80 -8.01
CA HIS A 72 -9.84 -0.07 -8.79
C HIS A 72 -10.53 1.04 -7.99
N GLY A 73 -10.82 0.79 -6.71
CA GLY A 73 -11.43 1.79 -5.82
C GLY A 73 -10.55 3.01 -5.55
N LEU A 74 -9.21 2.88 -5.64
CA LEU A 74 -8.26 3.92 -5.24
C LEU A 74 -7.43 4.51 -6.39
N VAL A 75 -7.29 3.81 -7.53
CA VAL A 75 -6.39 4.23 -8.62
C VAL A 75 -6.76 5.59 -9.24
N GLY A 76 -8.04 5.97 -9.18
CA GLY A 76 -8.49 7.29 -9.65
C GLY A 76 -7.90 8.45 -8.84
N GLU A 77 -7.69 8.24 -7.54
CA GLU A 77 -7.08 9.23 -6.63
C GLU A 77 -5.56 9.04 -6.53
N TYR A 78 -5.08 7.80 -6.64
CA TYR A 78 -3.67 7.41 -6.47
C TYR A 78 -3.14 6.61 -7.66
N PRO A 79 -2.70 7.27 -8.76
CA PRO A 79 -2.18 6.61 -9.95
C PRO A 79 -1.00 5.67 -9.73
N SER A 80 -0.21 5.85 -8.67
CA SER A 80 0.91 4.95 -8.34
C SER A 80 0.50 3.48 -8.24
N LEU A 81 -0.75 3.22 -7.82
CA LEU A 81 -1.31 1.87 -7.75
C LEU A 81 -1.42 1.19 -9.12
N GLY A 82 -1.49 1.96 -10.20
CA GLY A 82 -1.48 1.46 -11.57
C GLY A 82 -0.17 0.75 -11.94
N HIS A 83 0.94 1.10 -11.29
CA HIS A 83 2.29 0.68 -11.67
C HIS A 83 2.87 -0.43 -10.78
N ILE A 84 2.03 -1.11 -10.00
CA ILE A 84 2.41 -2.20 -9.12
C ILE A 84 1.71 -3.51 -9.49
N HIS A 85 2.40 -4.62 -9.25
CA HIS A 85 1.89 -5.97 -9.48
C HIS A 85 2.47 -6.98 -8.49
N PHE A 86 1.80 -8.12 -8.32
CA PHE A 86 2.25 -9.20 -7.45
C PHE A 86 3.39 -10.01 -8.06
N VAL A 87 4.38 -10.34 -7.23
CA VAL A 87 5.50 -11.21 -7.60
C VAL A 87 5.48 -12.51 -6.82
N ASP A 88 5.16 -12.46 -5.53
CA ASP A 88 5.17 -13.63 -4.66
C ASP A 88 4.08 -13.51 -3.58
N PHE A 89 3.50 -14.65 -3.22
CA PHE A 89 2.54 -14.76 -2.14
C PHE A 89 2.77 -16.08 -1.40
N VAL A 90 3.19 -15.99 -0.14
CA VAL A 90 3.56 -17.15 0.67
C VAL A 90 2.75 -17.19 1.95
N VAL A 91 2.19 -18.36 2.23
CA VAL A 91 1.57 -18.68 3.51
C VAL A 91 2.41 -19.76 4.19
N SER A 92 2.83 -19.50 5.43
CA SER A 92 3.60 -20.46 6.22
C SER A 92 3.07 -20.57 7.64
N GLY A 93 2.90 -21.78 8.15
CA GLY A 93 2.53 -22.01 9.55
C GLY A 93 3.75 -22.41 10.38
N ASN A 94 3.87 -21.86 11.60
CA ASN A 94 4.93 -22.26 12.52
C ASN A 94 4.46 -23.34 13.50
N PHE A 95 4.56 -24.59 13.08
CA PHE A 95 4.18 -25.75 13.90
C PHE A 95 5.26 -26.18 14.92
N LYS A 96 6.41 -25.50 14.98
CA LYS A 96 7.59 -25.94 15.77
C LYS A 96 7.59 -25.46 17.22
N THR A 97 6.83 -24.41 17.55
CA THR A 97 6.88 -23.71 18.86
C THR A 97 5.96 -24.27 19.95
N LEU A 98 5.30 -25.42 19.73
CA LEU A 98 4.27 -25.92 20.65
C LEU A 98 4.74 -27.13 21.47
N THR A 99 5.20 -26.83 22.69
CA THR A 99 5.41 -27.81 23.77
C THR A 99 4.07 -28.15 24.44
N GLY A 100 3.28 -29.07 23.90
CA GLY A 100 2.01 -29.46 24.53
C GLY A 100 1.24 -30.54 23.80
N LYS A 101 0.82 -31.58 24.54
CA LYS A 101 0.21 -32.83 24.07
C LYS A 101 -1.06 -32.62 23.22
N GLY A 102 -1.05 -33.12 21.98
CA GLY A 102 -2.17 -33.86 21.36
C GLY A 102 -3.46 -33.10 21.02
N GLY A 103 -3.38 -31.94 20.37
CA GLY A 103 -4.53 -31.27 19.74
C GLY A 103 -4.53 -31.41 18.21
N ALA A 104 -5.61 -31.02 17.53
CA ALA A 104 -5.65 -31.00 16.06
C ALA A 104 -4.74 -29.91 15.43
N HIS A 105 -4.18 -29.00 16.26
CA HIS A 105 -3.22 -27.96 15.87
C HIS A 105 -3.66 -27.07 14.69
N SER A 106 -4.97 -26.89 14.51
CA SER A 106 -5.56 -26.14 13.40
C SER A 106 -5.60 -24.62 13.62
N ASP A 107 -5.21 -24.15 14.80
CA ASP A 107 -5.24 -22.74 15.24
C ASP A 107 -3.84 -22.11 15.37
N VAL A 108 -2.81 -22.78 14.85
CA VAL A 108 -1.45 -22.26 14.84
C VAL A 108 -1.38 -20.97 14.01
N PRO A 109 -0.71 -19.91 14.49
CA PRO A 109 -0.51 -18.70 13.71
C PRO A 109 0.15 -18.99 12.36
N GLY A 110 -0.49 -18.50 11.31
CA GLY A 110 0.05 -18.45 9.95
C GLY A 110 0.67 -17.09 9.67
N THR A 111 1.86 -17.10 9.10
CA THR A 111 2.52 -15.93 8.52
C THR A 111 2.17 -15.86 7.04
N VAL A 112 1.59 -14.75 6.62
CA VAL A 112 1.34 -14.41 5.22
C VAL A 112 2.36 -13.37 4.79
N ARG A 113 3.04 -13.63 3.68
CA ARG A 113 4.02 -12.72 3.07
C ARG A 113 3.60 -12.43 1.64
N LEU A 114 3.53 -11.14 1.30
CA LEU A 114 3.21 -10.64 -0.02
C LEU A 114 4.41 -9.86 -0.57
N VAL A 115 4.81 -10.13 -1.81
CA VAL A 115 5.83 -9.35 -2.52
C VAL A 115 5.19 -8.63 -3.70
N ILE A 116 5.36 -7.32 -3.72
CA ILE A 116 4.90 -6.43 -4.78
C ILE A 116 6.11 -5.86 -5.49
N GLU A 117 6.06 -5.81 -6.81
CA GLU A 117 7.04 -5.12 -7.62
C GLU A 117 6.42 -3.90 -8.30
N ASN A 118 7.19 -2.82 -8.41
CA ASN A 118 6.83 -1.65 -9.20
C ASN A 118 7.42 -1.71 -10.63
N ASN A 119 7.02 -0.77 -11.49
CA ASN A 119 7.52 -0.67 -12.87
C ASN A 119 9.06 -0.51 -13.04
N THR A 120 9.82 -0.31 -11.97
CA THR A 120 11.29 -0.26 -12.00
C THR A 120 11.97 -1.56 -11.61
N GLY A 121 11.21 -2.63 -11.37
CA GLY A 121 11.75 -3.92 -10.92
C GLY A 121 12.13 -3.95 -9.44
N ARG A 122 11.63 -2.99 -8.65
CA ARG A 122 11.90 -2.94 -7.20
C ARG A 122 10.81 -3.69 -6.45
N GLU A 123 11.23 -4.66 -5.66
CA GLU A 123 10.38 -5.46 -4.80
C GLU A 123 10.14 -4.83 -3.41
N PHE A 124 8.94 -5.07 -2.90
CA PHE A 124 8.44 -4.62 -1.62
C PHE A 124 7.77 -5.82 -0.93
N THR A 125 8.28 -6.25 0.21
CA THR A 125 7.74 -7.35 1.00
C THR A 125 6.85 -6.85 2.14
N PHE A 126 5.66 -7.41 2.30
CA PHE A 126 4.72 -7.12 3.38
C PHE A 126 4.39 -8.43 4.09
N GLU A 127 4.39 -8.42 5.41
CA GLU A 127 4.21 -9.63 6.20
C GLU A 127 3.27 -9.35 7.37
N ASP A 128 2.34 -10.28 7.61
CA ASP A 128 1.46 -10.27 8.76
C ASP A 128 1.36 -11.70 9.31
N THR A 129 1.22 -11.83 10.62
CA THR A 129 1.07 -13.12 11.30
C THR A 129 -0.15 -13.09 12.20
N SER A 130 -1.08 -14.01 11.99
CA SER A 130 -2.24 -14.18 12.84
C SER A 130 -2.76 -15.62 12.80
N VAL A 131 -3.73 -15.93 13.67
CA VAL A 131 -4.44 -17.23 13.66
C VAL A 131 -5.36 -17.40 12.45
N SER A 132 -5.64 -16.32 11.71
CA SER A 132 -6.47 -16.35 10.51
C SER A 132 -5.64 -15.95 9.29
N VAL A 133 -5.27 -16.95 8.48
CA VAL A 133 -4.56 -16.73 7.21
C VAL A 133 -5.31 -15.74 6.33
N SER A 134 -6.63 -15.81 6.28
CA SER A 134 -7.42 -14.89 5.47
C SER A 134 -7.39 -13.46 6.01
N ALA A 135 -7.43 -13.27 7.33
CA ALA A 135 -7.27 -11.93 7.92
C ALA A 135 -5.88 -11.36 7.64
N SER A 136 -4.82 -12.16 7.81
CA SER A 136 -3.45 -11.76 7.50
C SER A 136 -3.26 -11.47 6.01
N SER A 137 -3.96 -12.20 5.14
CA SER A 137 -3.99 -11.94 3.70
C SER A 137 -4.58 -10.57 3.37
N VAL A 138 -5.69 -10.20 4.02
CA VAL A 138 -6.25 -8.85 3.89
C VAL A 138 -5.27 -7.81 4.41
N ALA A 139 -4.65 -8.06 5.57
CA ALA A 139 -3.72 -7.14 6.21
C ALA A 139 -2.51 -6.83 5.31
N VAL A 140 -1.85 -7.84 4.74
CA VAL A 140 -0.68 -7.60 3.87
C VAL A 140 -1.03 -6.84 2.59
N VAL A 141 -2.22 -7.09 2.01
CA VAL A 141 -2.70 -6.33 0.85
C VAL A 141 -2.96 -4.86 1.24
N LEU A 142 -3.57 -4.62 2.40
CA LEU A 142 -3.77 -3.25 2.89
C LEU A 142 -2.46 -2.53 3.23
N MET A 143 -1.50 -3.21 3.86
CA MET A 143 -0.18 -2.65 4.15
C MET A 143 0.55 -2.23 2.87
N ALA A 144 0.46 -3.06 1.83
CA ALA A 144 0.97 -2.75 0.52
C ALA A 144 0.34 -1.48 -0.07
N LEU A 145 -0.98 -1.41 -0.10
CA LEU A 145 -1.71 -0.29 -0.67
C LEU A 145 -1.47 1.00 0.12
N GLU A 146 -1.51 0.94 1.46
CA GLU A 146 -1.12 2.04 2.34
C GLU A 146 0.27 2.57 2.00
N HIS A 147 1.24 1.69 1.76
CA HIS A 147 2.60 2.08 1.45
C HIS A 147 2.65 2.96 0.20
N PHE A 148 2.07 2.49 -0.90
CA PHE A 148 2.11 3.22 -2.17
C PHE A 148 1.28 4.51 -2.14
N VAL A 149 0.08 4.48 -1.55
CA VAL A 149 -0.77 5.66 -1.38
C VAL A 149 -0.06 6.74 -0.58
N ASN A 150 0.49 6.40 0.59
CA ASN A 150 1.13 7.40 1.45
C ASN A 150 2.45 7.91 0.88
N ALA A 151 3.21 7.06 0.19
CA ALA A 151 4.45 7.51 -0.41
C ALA A 151 4.19 8.41 -1.64
N GLU A 152 3.13 8.18 -2.41
CA GLU A 152 2.68 9.14 -3.44
C GLU A 152 2.26 10.48 -2.82
N LYS A 153 1.43 10.46 -1.77
CA LYS A 153 1.02 11.68 -1.06
C LYS A 153 2.22 12.45 -0.50
N ALA A 154 3.20 11.74 0.07
CA ALA A 154 4.39 12.35 0.62
C ALA A 154 5.22 13.06 -0.47
N VAL A 155 5.36 12.43 -1.64
CA VAL A 155 6.02 13.05 -2.81
C VAL A 155 5.30 14.33 -3.23
N LEU A 156 3.98 14.28 -3.40
CA LEU A 156 3.19 15.45 -3.79
C LEU A 156 3.34 16.58 -2.76
N LYS A 157 3.27 16.26 -1.46
CA LYS A 157 3.43 17.24 -0.38
C LYS A 157 4.81 17.90 -0.42
N VAL A 158 5.89 17.14 -0.59
CA VAL A 158 7.24 17.71 -0.70
C VAL A 158 7.40 18.59 -1.95
N VAL A 159 6.78 18.23 -3.08
CA VAL A 159 6.78 19.08 -4.28
C VAL A 159 6.12 20.43 -3.99
N THR A 160 4.97 20.45 -3.31
CA THR A 160 4.33 21.73 -2.92
C THR A 160 5.19 22.55 -1.96
N TRP A 161 5.97 21.92 -1.08
CA TRP A 161 6.93 22.62 -0.21
C TRP A 161 8.07 23.26 -0.99
N ILE A 162 8.57 22.59 -2.04
CA ILE A 162 9.59 23.14 -2.94
C ILE A 162 9.03 24.38 -3.67
N GLU A 163 7.81 24.30 -4.19
CA GLU A 163 7.15 25.42 -4.87
C GLU A 163 6.93 26.63 -3.94
N ASP A 164 6.47 26.39 -2.71
CA ASP A 164 6.32 27.43 -1.70
C ASP A 164 7.66 28.06 -1.31
N ALA A 165 8.72 27.26 -1.15
CA ALA A 165 10.07 27.75 -0.86
C ALA A 165 10.63 28.61 -2.01
N LYS A 166 10.40 28.22 -3.27
CA LYS A 166 10.75 29.01 -4.46
C LYS A 166 10.01 30.34 -4.49
N ARG A 167 8.69 30.33 -4.25
CA ARG A 167 7.86 31.55 -4.22
C ARG A 167 8.27 32.53 -3.12
N ARG A 168 8.79 32.02 -1.99
CA ARG A 168 9.28 32.83 -0.86
C ARG A 168 10.77 33.18 -0.97
N THR A 169 11.45 32.84 -2.07
CA THR A 169 12.88 33.11 -2.29
C THR A 169 13.77 32.55 -1.17
N ARG A 170 13.49 31.31 -0.73
CA ARG A 170 14.24 30.60 0.32
C ARG A 170 15.04 29.43 -0.27
N PRO A 171 16.19 29.69 -0.92
CA PRO A 171 16.96 28.67 -1.66
C PRO A 171 17.43 27.52 -0.77
N GLU A 172 17.75 27.79 0.50
CA GLU A 172 18.15 26.77 1.47
C GLU A 172 17.07 25.72 1.73
N LEU A 173 15.79 26.13 1.67
CA LEU A 173 14.67 25.19 1.81
C LEU A 173 14.39 24.44 0.52
N VAL A 174 14.62 25.07 -0.63
CA VAL A 174 14.52 24.39 -1.92
C VAL A 174 15.51 23.22 -1.96
N ASP A 175 16.76 23.45 -1.57
CA ASP A 175 17.78 22.39 -1.53
C ASP A 175 17.40 21.28 -0.56
N LYS A 176 17.00 21.65 0.67
CA LYS A 176 16.56 20.71 1.70
C LYS A 176 15.40 19.83 1.24
N TYR A 177 14.36 20.42 0.66
CA TYR A 177 13.18 19.66 0.21
C TYR A 177 13.46 18.86 -1.06
N THR A 178 14.35 19.35 -1.94
CA THR A 178 14.79 18.60 -3.12
C THR A 178 15.55 17.35 -2.70
N GLN A 179 16.45 17.44 -1.71
CA GLN A 179 17.13 16.27 -1.17
C GLN A 179 16.12 15.26 -0.61
N ARG A 180 15.13 15.74 0.16
CA ARG A 180 14.07 14.88 0.71
C ARG A 180 13.21 14.23 -0.36
N LEU A 181 12.92 14.93 -1.45
CA LEU A 181 12.21 14.37 -2.61
C LEU A 181 13.03 13.29 -3.30
N VAL A 182 14.34 13.50 -3.50
CA VAL A 182 15.24 12.51 -4.08
C VAL A 182 15.24 11.24 -3.24
N GLU A 183 15.33 11.37 -1.91
CA GLU A 183 15.25 10.23 -1.00
C GLU A 183 13.92 9.47 -1.15
N LEU A 184 12.77 10.15 -1.22
CA LEU A 184 11.48 9.48 -1.42
C LEU A 184 11.40 8.77 -2.78
N VAL A 185 11.82 9.44 -3.86
CA VAL A 185 11.66 8.95 -5.24
C VAL A 185 12.62 7.81 -5.56
N GLN A 186 13.89 7.92 -5.14
CA GLN A 186 14.85 6.80 -5.25
C GLN A 186 14.34 5.55 -4.53
N ASN A 187 13.45 5.76 -3.54
CA ASN A 187 12.92 4.69 -2.74
C ASN A 187 11.60 4.10 -3.23
N ALA A 188 10.90 4.76 -4.16
CA ALA A 188 9.53 4.39 -4.47
C ALA A 188 9.08 4.64 -5.93
N SER A 189 9.98 5.08 -6.82
CA SER A 189 9.82 5.08 -8.28
C SER A 189 8.59 5.83 -8.83
N TYR A 190 8.34 7.04 -8.33
CA TYR A 190 7.18 7.89 -8.68
C TYR A 190 7.40 8.85 -9.87
N SER A 191 8.13 8.41 -10.90
CA SER A 191 8.52 9.26 -12.03
C SER A 191 7.33 9.89 -12.78
N GLU A 192 6.20 9.17 -12.90
CA GLU A 192 5.01 9.64 -13.61
C GLU A 192 4.15 10.62 -12.78
N THR A 193 4.06 10.44 -11.45
CA THR A 193 3.39 11.41 -10.56
C THR A 193 4.06 12.77 -10.64
N ILE A 194 5.39 12.81 -10.72
CA ILE A 194 6.17 14.03 -10.88
C ILE A 194 5.94 14.69 -12.24
N ALA A 195 5.78 13.88 -13.31
CA ALA A 195 5.49 14.40 -14.64
C ALA A 195 4.13 15.12 -14.70
N ARG A 196 3.10 14.58 -14.05
CA ARG A 196 1.76 15.20 -13.99
C ARG A 196 1.73 16.55 -13.29
N VAL A 197 2.47 16.72 -12.19
CA VAL A 197 2.57 18.02 -11.51
C VAL A 197 3.22 19.06 -12.43
N ARG A 198 4.28 18.67 -13.17
CA ARG A 198 4.94 19.54 -14.13
C ARG A 198 4.07 19.91 -15.35
N GLU A 199 3.24 18.99 -15.83
CA GLU A 199 2.32 19.25 -16.95
C GLU A 199 1.10 20.10 -16.55
N GLY A 200 0.65 20.00 -15.30
CA GLY A 200 -0.42 20.83 -14.75
C GLY A 200 -0.07 22.32 -14.67
N ASP A 201 1.20 22.64 -14.39
CA ASP A 201 1.72 24.00 -14.37
C ASP A 201 1.83 24.61 -15.78
N ASN A 202 2.09 23.79 -16.80
CA ASN A 202 2.28 24.27 -18.18
C ASN A 202 0.95 24.61 -18.90
N LYS A 203 -0.20 24.39 -18.26
CA LYS A 203 -1.54 24.78 -18.76
C LYS A 203 -2.10 26.03 -18.07
N ARG A 204 -1.35 26.64 -17.15
CA ARG A 204 -1.74 27.87 -16.42
C ARG A 204 -0.89 29.10 -16.80
N VAL A 205 -0.22 29.07 -17.95
CA VAL A 205 0.51 30.20 -18.54
C VAL A 205 -0.08 30.55 -19.90
#